data_AF-A0A4U1JFM2-F1
#
_entry.id   AF-A0A4U1JFM2-F1
#
_cell.length_a   1.000
_cell.length_b   1.000
_cell.length_c   1.000
_cell.angle_alpha   90.00
_cell.angle_beta   90.00
_cell.angle_gamma   90.00
#
_symmetry.space_group_name_H-M   'P 1'
#
loop_
_entity.id
_entity.type
_entity.pdbx_description
1 polymer ?
#
loop_
_entity_poly.entity_id
_entity_poly.type
_entity_poly.pdbx_seq_one_letter_code
_entity_poly.pdbx_strand_id
1 'polypeptide(L)' 'MRAGRALLVVLVLGGGLLASTGCAPVAPYERGKLAHPTMTAADMAGFGESHLRAITEGAVGGSGGTGSGCGCN' A
#
# COMPACT_ATOMS: atom_id res chain seq x y z
N MET A 1 -2.62 36.46 -21.91
CA MET A 1 -1.94 35.14 -22.02
C MET A 1 -1.07 34.77 -20.82
N ARG A 2 -0.24 35.68 -20.26
CA ARG A 2 0.62 35.39 -19.10
C ARG A 2 -0.17 35.10 -17.80
N ALA A 3 -1.23 35.87 -17.54
CA ALA A 3 -2.10 35.66 -16.36
C ALA A 3 -2.84 34.31 -16.41
N GLY A 4 -3.31 33.87 -17.59
CA GLY A 4 -3.97 32.57 -17.76
C GLY A 4 -3.03 31.38 -17.56
N ARG A 5 -1.77 31.47 -18.02
CA ARG A 5 -0.75 30.45 -17.76
C ARG A 5 -0.35 30.40 -16.29
N ALA A 6 -0.23 31.56 -15.63
CA ALA A 6 0.04 31.61 -14.19
C ALA A 6 -1.09 30.97 -13.36
N LEU A 7 -2.35 31.24 -13.71
CA LEU A 7 -3.51 30.66 -13.03
C LEU A 7 -3.58 29.14 -13.21
N LEU A 8 -3.29 28.63 -14.41
CA LEU A 8 -3.21 27.20 -14.69
C LEU A 8 -2.11 26.50 -13.87
N VAL A 9 -0.93 27.12 -13.75
CA VAL A 9 0.18 26.57 -12.96
C VAL A 9 -0.18 26.48 -11.48
N VAL A 10 -0.82 27.52 -10.93
CA VAL A 10 -1.28 27.51 -9.52
C VAL A 10 -2.33 26.43 -9.27
N LEU A 11 -3.28 26.24 -10.20
CA LEU A 11 -4.29 25.19 -10.09
C LEU A 11 -3.67 23.78 -10.12
N VAL A 12 -2.70 23.55 -11.01
CA VAL A 12 -2.03 22.24 -11.14
C VAL A 12 -1.15 21.95 -9.91
N LEU A 13 -0.34 22.91 -9.45
CA LEU A 13 0.47 22.71 -8.23
C LEU A 13 -0.39 22.56 -6.98
N GLY A 14 -1.47 23.36 -6.86
CA GLY A 14 -2.40 23.26 -5.75
C GLY A 14 -3.08 21.89 -5.70
N GLY A 15 -3.59 21.39 -6.83
CA GLY A 15 -4.21 20.07 -6.90
C GLY A 15 -3.28 18.92 -6.51
N GLY A 16 -2.01 18.98 -6.93
CA GLY A 16 -1.02 17.95 -6.57
C GLY A 16 -0.71 17.89 -5.06
N LEU A 17 -0.70 19.03 -4.38
CA LEU A 17 -0.47 19.10 -2.92
C LEU A 17 -1.65 18.55 -2.11
N LEU A 18 -2.89 18.68 -2.58
CA LEU A 18 -4.04 18.07 -1.89
C LEU A 18 -4.07 16.54 -2.07
N ALA A 19 -3.60 16.03 -3.21
CA ALA A 19 -3.59 14.60 -3.50
C ALA A 19 -2.56 13.80 -2.67
N SER A 20 -1.53 14.45 -2.12
CA SER A 20 -0.52 13.78 -1.28
C SER A 20 -0.97 13.53 0.16
N THR A 21 -2.14 14.01 0.57
CA THR A 21 -2.71 13.78 1.91
C THR A 21 -3.12 12.33 2.18
N GLY A 22 -3.16 11.47 1.14
CA GLY A 22 -3.46 10.04 1.28
C GLY A 22 -2.34 9.18 1.88
N CYS A 23 -1.10 9.69 1.93
CA CYS A 23 0.03 8.96 2.52
C CYS A 23 0.26 9.40 3.98
N ALA A 24 -0.58 8.90 4.89
CA ALA A 24 -0.39 9.10 6.33
C ALA A 24 0.48 7.97 6.93
N PRO A 25 1.50 8.29 7.76
CA PRO A 25 2.20 7.27 8.53
C PRO A 25 1.24 6.67 9.56
N VAL A 26 0.94 5.38 9.41
CA VAL A 26 0.09 4.60 10.33
C VAL A 26 0.96 3.63 11.13
N ALA A 27 0.55 3.33 12.37
CA ALA A 27 1.29 2.37 13.17
C ALA A 27 1.22 0.96 12.54
N PRO A 28 2.25 0.11 12.69
CA PRO A 28 2.28 -1.20 12.02
C PRO A 28 1.04 -2.07 12.28
N TYR A 29 0.46 -2.01 13.48
CA TYR A 29 -0.74 -2.77 13.86
C TYR A 29 -2.05 -2.20 13.28
N GLU A 30 -2.08 -0.94 12.86
CA GLU A 30 -3.25 -0.32 12.22
C GLU A 30 -3.40 -0.75 10.76
N ARG A 31 -2.28 -1.16 10.13
CA ARG A 31 -2.26 -1.63 8.74
C ARG A 31 -3.11 -2.89 8.53
N GLY A 32 -3.27 -3.72 9.56
CA GLY A 32 -4.13 -4.91 9.50
C GLY A 32 -5.62 -4.59 9.28
N LYS A 33 -6.08 -3.37 9.59
CA LYS A 33 -7.47 -2.94 9.39
C LYS A 33 -7.77 -2.44 7.97
N LEU A 34 -6.74 -2.21 7.14
CA LEU A 34 -6.90 -1.76 5.75
C LEU A 34 -7.28 -2.91 4.81
N ALA A 35 -6.98 -4.15 5.19
CA ALA A 35 -7.37 -5.32 4.43
C ALA A 35 -8.87 -5.59 4.60
N HIS A 36 -9.63 -5.57 3.51
CA HIS A 36 -11.00 -6.06 3.53
C HIS A 36 -11.00 -7.55 3.92
N PRO A 37 -11.99 -8.09 4.66
CA PRO A 37 -12.00 -9.51 5.05
C PRO A 37 -11.88 -10.49 3.88
N THR A 38 -12.27 -10.12 2.67
CA THR A 38 -12.07 -10.95 1.46
C THR A 38 -10.64 -10.96 0.93
N MET A 39 -9.77 -10.06 1.41
CA MET A 39 -8.34 -10.01 1.10
C MET A 39 -7.51 -10.91 2.03
N THR A 40 -8.13 -11.51 3.05
CA THR A 40 -7.45 -12.53 3.83
C THR A 40 -7.27 -13.76 2.96
N ALA A 41 -6.04 -14.28 2.88
CA ALA A 41 -5.82 -15.61 2.34
C ALA A 41 -6.54 -16.59 3.28
N ALA A 42 -7.76 -16.98 2.91
CA ALA A 42 -8.50 -18.02 3.61
C ALA A 42 -7.66 -19.30 3.68
N ASP A 43 -7.96 -20.19 4.63
CA ASP A 43 -7.36 -21.52 4.86
C ASP A 43 -7.42 -22.50 3.66
N MET A 44 -7.61 -22.00 2.44
CA MET A 44 -7.66 -22.76 1.18
C MET A 44 -6.26 -22.97 0.56
N ALA A 45 -5.20 -22.60 1.28
CA ALA A 45 -3.83 -22.84 0.87
C ALA A 45 -3.49 -24.33 1.01
N GLY A 46 -3.26 -25.02 -0.10
CA GLY A 46 -2.67 -26.36 -0.11
C GLY A 46 -1.30 -26.38 0.59
N PHE A 47 -0.76 -27.57 0.86
CA PHE A 47 0.57 -27.70 1.48
C PHE A 47 1.60 -26.86 0.72
N GLY A 48 2.23 -25.90 1.42
CA GLY A 48 3.31 -25.07 0.88
C GLY A 48 2.88 -23.75 0.23
N GLU A 49 1.61 -23.53 -0.05
CA GLU A 49 1.12 -22.28 -0.66
C GLU A 49 1.39 -21.05 0.23
N SER A 50 1.29 -21.21 1.56
CA SER A 50 1.64 -20.16 2.52
C SER A 50 3.13 -19.81 2.48
N HIS A 51 4.00 -20.81 2.27
CA HIS A 51 5.44 -20.62 2.12
C HIS A 51 5.76 -19.94 0.79
N LEU A 52 5.19 -20.43 -0.31
CA LEU A 52 5.35 -19.84 -1.65
C LEU A 52 4.91 -18.37 -1.66
N ARG A 53 3.78 -18.05 -1.03
CA ARG A 53 3.30 -16.67 -0.93
C ARG A 53 4.20 -15.80 -0.05
N ALA A 54 4.76 -16.36 1.01
CA ALA A 54 5.70 -15.62 1.87
C ALA A 54 6.99 -15.26 1.12
N ILE A 55 7.54 -16.14 0.27
CA ILE A 55 8.75 -15.86 -0.51
C ILE A 55 8.49 -14.94 -1.71
N THR A 56 7.33 -15.04 -2.38
CA THR A 56 7.04 -14.24 -3.58
C THR A 56 6.40 -12.89 -3.26
N GLU A 57 5.51 -12.83 -2.27
CA GLU A 57 4.72 -11.63 -1.94
C GLU A 57 5.06 -11.04 -0.57
N GLY A 58 6.02 -11.62 0.17
CA GLY A 58 6.42 -11.14 1.49
C GLY A 58 6.80 -9.66 1.51
N ALA A 59 7.53 -9.18 0.51
CA ALA A 59 7.97 -7.78 0.45
C ALA A 59 6.85 -6.76 0.23
N VAL A 60 5.68 -7.18 -0.26
CA VAL A 60 4.55 -6.29 -0.54
C VAL A 60 3.89 -5.85 0.77
N GLY A 61 3.97 -6.66 1.83
CA GLY A 61 3.27 -6.44 3.08
C GLY A 61 1.75 -6.52 2.92
N GLY A 62 1.05 -7.04 3.92
CA GLY A 62 -0.42 -7.19 3.88
C GLY A 62 -0.93 -8.51 4.41
N SER A 63 -0.07 -9.53 4.50
CA SER A 63 -0.32 -10.72 5.33
C SER A 63 0.24 -10.48 6.73
N GLY A 64 -0.46 -10.91 7.78
CA GLY A 64 -0.02 -10.77 9.18
C GLY A 64 1.21 -11.62 9.56
N GLY A 65 1.87 -12.24 8.58
CA GLY A 65 3.07 -13.05 8.78
C GLY A 65 4.33 -12.19 8.85
N THR A 66 5.35 -12.70 9.55
CA THR A 66 6.62 -12.02 9.86
C THR A 66 7.54 -11.75 8.65
N GLY A 67 7.05 -11.93 7.42
CA GLY A 67 7.83 -11.84 6.17
C GLY A 67 7.70 -10.51 5.42
N SER A 68 7.15 -9.46 6.04
CA SER A 68 6.80 -8.17 5.40
C SER A 68 8.00 -7.28 4.98
N GLY A 69 9.17 -7.85 4.68
CA GLY A 69 10.45 -7.15 4.41
C GLY A 69 11.10 -7.56 3.08
N CYS A 70 12.39 -7.25 2.87
CA CYS A 70 13.16 -7.44 1.62
C CYS A 70 13.28 -8.91 1.10
N GLY A 71 12.39 -9.83 1.51
CA GLY A 71 12.31 -11.20 1.02
C GLY A 71 13.36 -12.15 1.59
N CYS A 72 14.23 -11.69 2.49
CA CYS A 72 15.22 -12.53 3.16
C CYS A 72 14.56 -13.28 4.33
N ASN A 73 13.92 -14.43 4.05
CA ASN A 73 13.67 -15.46 5.07
C ASN A 73 14.96 -16.25 5.29
#